data_AF-A0A512AQ34-F1
#
_entry.id   AF-A0A512AQ34-F1
#
_cell.length_a   1.000
_cell.length_b   1.000
_cell.length_c   1.000
_cell.angle_alpha   90.00
_cell.angle_beta   90.00
_cell.angle_gamma   90.00
#
_symmetry.space_group_name_H-M   'P 1'
#
loop_
_entity.id
_entity.type
_entity.pdbx_description
1 polymer ?
#
loop_
_entity_poly.entity_id
_entity_poly.type
_entity_poly.pdbx_seq_one_letter_code
_entity_poly.pdbx_strand_id
1 'polypeptide(L)'
;MLALLAASIVASGQTFTCTPTHVWDGDGPVWCAEGPHLRIAGIAAREMDGTCRTNQPCPDATAIEARDALVQLMGGARGTISTGHVVVRGPRLTCRSEGSAGGNRTAAWCRLPSGADLSCAMIKTGNVLRWDRYWKGPACR
;
A
#
# COMPACT_ATOMS: atom_id res chain seq x y z
N MET A 1 29.86 5.59 -4.80
CA MET A 1 29.10 6.58 -4.01
C MET A 1 27.69 6.01 -3.83
N LEU A 2 27.41 5.38 -2.69
CA LEU A 2 26.12 4.75 -2.41
C LEU A 2 25.24 5.80 -1.71
N ALA A 3 24.30 6.41 -2.44
CA ALA A 3 23.30 7.25 -1.81
C ALA A 3 22.29 6.34 -1.09
N LEU A 4 22.32 6.32 0.23
CA LEU A 4 21.23 5.81 1.05
C LEU A 4 20.02 6.74 0.83
N LEU A 5 19.14 6.39 -0.11
CA LEU A 5 17.84 7.00 -0.26
C LEU A 5 17.00 6.62 0.97
N ALA A 6 17.04 7.45 2.01
CA ALA A 6 16.04 7.37 3.06
C ALA A 6 14.65 7.55 2.42
N ALA A 7 13.68 6.73 2.83
CA ALA A 7 12.30 6.87 2.35
C ALA A 7 11.79 8.28 2.65
N SER A 8 11.65 9.10 1.60
CA SER A 8 11.17 10.46 1.72
C SER A 8 9.64 10.44 1.80
N ILE A 9 9.11 11.13 2.81
CA ILE A 9 7.68 11.40 2.87
C ILE A 9 7.38 12.44 1.80
N VAL A 10 6.56 12.07 0.81
CA VAL A 10 6.14 12.99 -0.24
C VAL A 10 5.12 13.96 0.34
N ALA A 11 5.28 15.26 0.13
CA ALA A 11 4.38 16.26 0.70
C ALA A 11 2.95 16.10 0.16
N SER A 12 1.96 16.44 0.99
CA SER A 12 0.54 16.32 0.63
C SER A 12 0.21 17.13 -0.63
N GLY A 13 -0.62 16.56 -1.52
CA GLY A 13 -1.01 17.15 -2.79
C GLY A 13 -0.03 16.91 -3.94
N GLN A 14 1.21 16.50 -3.68
CA GLN A 14 2.18 16.20 -4.73
C GLN A 14 1.89 14.87 -5.42
N THR A 15 2.22 14.81 -6.71
CA THR A 15 2.17 13.56 -7.50
C THR A 15 3.57 12.95 -7.53
N PHE A 16 3.64 11.63 -7.41
CA PHE A 16 4.88 10.87 -7.53
C PHE A 16 4.62 9.55 -8.23
N THR A 17 5.70 8.94 -8.73
CA THR A 17 5.65 7.57 -9.23
C THR A 17 6.05 6.61 -8.12
N CYS A 18 5.31 5.50 -8.00
CA CYS A 18 5.75 4.34 -7.25
C CYS A 18 5.86 3.12 -8.17
N THR A 19 7.05 2.53 -8.27
CA THR A 19 7.29 1.23 -8.90
C THR A 19 7.52 0.20 -7.77
N PRO A 20 6.53 -0.62 -7.41
CA PRO A 20 6.58 -1.51 -6.25
C PRO A 20 7.68 -2.56 -6.36
N THR A 21 8.45 -2.71 -5.29
CA THR A 21 9.54 -3.70 -5.17
C THR A 21 9.32 -4.66 -4.01
N HIS A 22 8.69 -4.20 -2.93
CA HIS A 22 8.46 -4.99 -1.72
C HIS A 22 7.09 -4.67 -1.13
N VAL A 23 6.40 -5.69 -0.61
CA VAL A 23 5.11 -5.57 0.07
C VAL A 23 5.23 -6.17 1.47
N TRP A 24 4.82 -5.42 2.49
CA TRP A 24 4.80 -5.90 3.87
C TRP A 24 3.47 -6.54 4.27
N ASP A 25 2.37 -5.79 4.17
CA ASP A 25 1.02 -6.19 4.58
C ASP A 25 -0.02 -5.82 3.48
N GLY A 26 -1.32 -5.87 3.81
CA GLY A 26 -2.41 -5.61 2.87
C GLY A 26 -2.72 -4.14 2.57
N ASP A 27 -2.15 -3.17 3.29
CA ASP A 27 -2.38 -1.75 3.01
C ASP A 27 -1.11 -0.88 3.00
N GLY A 28 0.05 -1.51 3.19
CA GLY A 28 1.39 -0.97 3.13
C GLY A 28 2.14 -1.04 4.46
N PRO A 29 3.49 -1.02 4.43
CA PRO A 29 4.22 -0.34 3.38
C PRO A 29 4.45 -1.18 2.11
N VAL A 30 4.23 -0.52 0.98
CA VAL A 30 4.77 -0.93 -0.31
C VAL A 30 6.02 -0.09 -0.59
N TRP A 31 7.17 -0.71 -0.79
CA TRP A 31 8.40 0.02 -1.12
C TRP A 31 8.45 0.33 -2.60
N CYS A 32 8.62 1.60 -2.94
CA CYS A 32 8.78 2.07 -4.31
C CYS A 32 10.27 2.12 -4.67
N ALA A 33 10.64 1.70 -5.88
CA ALA A 33 12.01 1.85 -6.39
C ALA A 33 12.50 3.30 -6.38
N GLU A 34 11.57 4.26 -6.47
CA GLU A 34 11.81 5.69 -6.43
C GLU A 34 12.13 6.23 -5.03
N GLY A 35 11.98 5.42 -3.98
CA GLY A 35 12.32 5.77 -2.59
C GLY A 35 11.14 5.80 -1.60
N PRO A 36 9.96 6.36 -1.93
CA PRO A 36 8.86 6.42 -0.97
C PRO A 36 8.39 5.04 -0.50
N HIS A 37 7.98 4.95 0.76
CA HIS A 37 7.23 3.81 1.28
C HIS A 37 5.74 4.16 1.29
N LEU A 38 4.98 3.54 0.40
CA LEU A 38 3.56 3.80 0.20
C LEU A 38 2.70 3.10 1.26
N ARG A 39 1.85 3.87 1.94
CA ARG A 39 0.64 3.41 2.64
C ARG A 39 -0.55 3.73 1.75
N ILE A 40 -1.30 2.71 1.33
CA ILE A 40 -2.47 2.88 0.47
C ILE A 40 -3.53 3.67 1.24
N ALA A 41 -3.98 4.79 0.68
CA ALA A 41 -4.89 5.69 1.37
C ALA A 41 -6.30 5.10 1.50
N GLY A 42 -6.94 5.39 2.64
CA GLY A 42 -8.36 5.12 2.87
C GLY A 42 -8.74 3.65 3.09
N ILE A 43 -7.80 2.72 3.15
CA ILE A 43 -8.10 1.32 3.45
C ILE A 43 -7.39 0.85 4.72
N ALA A 44 -7.97 -0.18 5.34
CA ALA A 44 -7.41 -0.88 6.48
C ALA A 44 -7.34 -2.39 6.21
N ALA A 45 -6.17 -2.97 6.44
CA ALA A 45 -5.92 -4.40 6.54
C ALA A 45 -5.82 -4.81 8.02
N ARG A 46 -5.96 -6.11 8.29
CA ARG A 46 -5.60 -6.69 9.60
C ARG A 46 -4.09 -6.57 9.81
N GLU A 47 -3.67 -6.31 11.04
CA GLU A 47 -2.25 -6.18 11.39
C GLU A 47 -1.52 -7.53 11.23
N MET A 48 -0.23 -7.50 10.90
CA MET A 48 0.55 -8.71 10.60
C MET A 48 0.68 -9.71 11.76
N ASP A 49 0.46 -9.28 13.00
CA ASP A 49 0.37 -10.14 14.19
C ASP A 49 -1.03 -10.76 14.38
N GLY A 50 -1.95 -10.53 13.45
CA GLY A 50 -3.33 -11.01 13.47
C GLY A 50 -4.29 -10.12 14.26
N THR A 51 -3.79 -9.11 14.96
CA THR A 51 -4.61 -8.27 15.84
C THR A 51 -5.42 -7.24 15.04
N CYS A 52 -6.46 -6.72 15.70
CA CYS A 52 -7.21 -5.57 15.22
C CYS A 52 -7.11 -4.44 16.23
N ARG A 53 -6.80 -3.24 15.72
CA ARG A 53 -6.73 -2.03 16.55
C ARG A 53 -8.09 -1.39 16.65
N THR A 54 -8.41 -0.81 17.80
CA THR A 54 -9.71 -0.20 18.09
C THR A 54 -10.01 1.05 17.26
N ASN A 55 -9.00 1.64 16.63
CA ASN A 55 -9.12 2.87 15.86
C ASN A 55 -9.24 2.66 14.34
N GLN A 56 -9.25 1.42 13.85
CA GLN A 56 -9.32 1.10 12.42
C GLN A 56 -10.30 -0.05 12.14
N PRO A 57 -10.88 -0.14 10.92
CA PRO A 57 -11.65 -1.30 10.50
C PRO A 57 -10.85 -2.59 10.63
N CYS A 58 -11.54 -3.68 10.95
CA CYS A 58 -10.97 -5.01 11.13
C CYS A 58 -11.59 -5.95 10.07
N PRO A 59 -10.93 -6.19 8.93
CA PRO A 59 -11.40 -7.15 7.94
C PRO A 59 -11.43 -8.58 8.50
N ASP A 60 -12.36 -9.40 8.02
CA ASP A 60 -12.40 -10.84 8.37
C ASP A 60 -11.18 -11.59 7.84
N ALA A 61 -10.67 -11.17 6.68
CA ALA A 61 -9.44 -11.72 6.10
C ALA A 61 -8.25 -11.61 7.07
N THR A 62 -7.40 -12.62 7.01
CA THR A 62 -6.11 -12.63 7.71
C THR A 62 -5.17 -11.58 7.11
N ALA A 63 -4.16 -11.18 7.89
CA ALA A 63 -3.16 -10.23 7.40
C ALA A 63 -2.36 -10.78 6.20
N ILE A 64 -2.17 -12.10 6.16
CA ILE A 64 -1.48 -12.79 5.06
C ILE A 64 -2.33 -12.78 3.80
N GLU A 65 -3.64 -13.07 3.88
CA GLU A 65 -4.54 -12.99 2.72
C GLU A 65 -4.58 -11.57 2.14
N ALA A 66 -4.64 -10.55 3.01
CA ALA A 66 -4.61 -9.16 2.57
C ALA A 66 -3.28 -8.77 1.89
N ARG A 67 -2.14 -9.17 2.46
CA ARG A 67 -0.82 -8.98 1.85
C ARG A 67 -0.73 -9.66 0.49
N ASP A 68 -1.14 -10.92 0.42
CA ASP A 68 -0.98 -11.73 -0.78
C ASP A 68 -1.90 -11.24 -1.91
N ALA A 69 -3.09 -10.72 -1.58
CA ALA A 69 -3.96 -10.03 -2.53
C ALA A 69 -3.27 -8.78 -3.13
N LEU A 70 -2.60 -7.98 -2.30
CA LEU A 70 -1.83 -6.83 -2.76
C LEU A 70 -0.64 -7.28 -3.64
N VAL A 71 0.08 -8.33 -3.23
CA VAL A 71 1.17 -8.92 -4.02
C VAL A 71 0.71 -9.36 -5.40
N GLN A 72 -0.50 -9.94 -5.53
CA GLN A 72 -1.05 -10.32 -6.84
C GLN A 72 -1.30 -9.09 -7.73
N LEU A 73 -1.87 -8.01 -7.18
CA LEU A 73 -2.01 -6.74 -7.92
C LEU A 73 -0.65 -6.15 -8.34
N MET A 74 0.44 -6.51 -7.63
CA MET A 74 1.81 -6.09 -7.91
C MET A 74 2.61 -7.10 -8.76
N GLY A 75 1.94 -7.99 -9.51
CA GLY A 75 2.61 -8.88 -10.47
C GLY A 75 3.16 -10.18 -9.86
N GLY A 76 2.70 -10.53 -8.66
CA GLY A 76 2.96 -11.80 -7.99
C GLY A 76 4.28 -11.86 -7.23
N ALA A 77 4.35 -12.81 -6.29
CA ALA A 77 5.50 -13.01 -5.41
C ALA A 77 6.75 -13.47 -6.18
N ARG A 78 7.92 -12.95 -5.78
CA ARG A 78 9.24 -13.29 -6.34
C ARG A 78 10.24 -13.73 -5.26
N GLY A 79 9.72 -14.17 -4.12
CA GLY A 79 10.48 -14.53 -2.93
C GLY A 79 10.24 -13.56 -1.78
N THR A 80 11.00 -13.73 -0.70
CA THR A 80 10.96 -12.89 0.50
C THR A 80 12.37 -12.46 0.88
N ILE A 81 12.47 -11.34 1.57
CA ILE A 81 13.73 -10.88 2.17
C ILE A 81 13.75 -11.14 3.68
N SER A 82 14.92 -10.96 4.31
CA SER A 82 15.12 -11.22 5.75
C SER A 82 14.20 -10.40 6.67
N THR A 83 13.70 -9.26 6.21
CA THR A 83 12.71 -8.45 6.94
C THR A 83 11.28 -8.97 6.80
N GLY A 84 11.06 -10.09 6.09
CA GLY A 84 9.76 -10.72 5.86
C GLY A 84 8.91 -10.07 4.75
N HIS A 85 9.39 -9.01 4.09
CA HIS A 85 8.67 -8.44 2.96
C HIS A 85 8.68 -9.40 1.77
N VAL A 86 7.57 -9.43 1.03
CA VAL A 86 7.45 -10.17 -0.24
C VAL A 86 8.03 -9.31 -1.36
N VAL A 87 8.95 -9.86 -2.14
CA VAL A 87 9.53 -9.21 -3.31
C VAL A 87 8.54 -9.28 -4.47
N VAL A 88 8.35 -8.15 -5.15
CA VAL A 88 7.47 -8.01 -6.32
C VAL A 88 8.18 -7.26 -7.44
N ARG A 89 7.63 -7.34 -8.65
CA ARG A 89 7.99 -6.47 -9.78
C ARG A 89 6.72 -5.77 -10.25
N GLY A 90 6.26 -4.84 -9.42
CA GLY A 90 4.96 -4.20 -9.60
C GLY A 90 4.92 -3.24 -10.78
N PRO A 91 3.71 -2.92 -11.26
CA PRO A 91 3.54 -1.93 -12.30
C PRO A 91 3.94 -0.53 -11.83
N ARG A 92 4.27 0.36 -12.77
CA ARG A 92 4.52 1.77 -12.47
C ARG A 92 3.19 2.47 -12.10
N LEU A 93 3.01 2.77 -10.82
CA LEU A 93 1.84 3.46 -10.28
C LEU A 93 2.00 4.98 -10.38
N THR A 94 0.90 5.68 -10.64
CA THR A 94 0.81 7.14 -10.52
C THR A 94 0.07 7.49 -9.24
N CYS A 95 0.76 8.12 -8.28
CA CYS A 95 0.26 8.34 -6.93
C CYS A 95 0.12 9.83 -6.61
N ARG A 96 -0.94 10.20 -5.89
CA ARG A 96 -1.14 11.52 -5.28
C ARG A 96 -1.04 11.39 -3.76
N SER A 97 -0.07 12.08 -3.18
CA SER A 97 0.23 12.04 -1.74
C SER A 97 -0.83 12.76 -0.90
N GLU A 98 -1.15 12.19 0.25
CA GLU A 98 -1.88 12.82 1.36
C GLU A 98 -0.92 13.27 2.49
N GLY A 99 0.39 13.06 2.33
CA GLY A 99 1.42 13.37 3.32
C GLY A 99 1.82 12.16 4.16
N SER A 100 2.27 12.42 5.40
CA SER A 100 2.76 11.39 6.31
C SER A 100 1.65 10.42 6.76
N ALA A 101 1.96 9.12 6.75
CA ALA A 101 1.14 8.05 7.34
C ALA A 101 1.72 7.52 8.67
N GLY A 102 2.56 8.31 9.34
CA GLY A 102 3.35 7.89 10.50
C GLY A 102 4.57 7.02 10.12
N GLY A 103 5.62 7.09 10.93
CA GLY A 103 6.93 6.53 10.58
C GLY A 103 7.51 7.24 9.34
N ASN A 104 8.08 6.48 8.41
CA ASN A 104 8.68 6.98 7.17
C ASN A 104 7.80 6.74 5.92
N ARG A 105 6.47 6.63 6.12
CA ARG A 105 5.53 6.24 5.07
C ARG A 105 4.74 7.44 4.54
N THR A 106 4.44 7.39 3.25
CA THR A 106 3.58 8.34 2.54
C THR A 106 2.21 7.71 2.35
N ALA A 107 1.15 8.32 2.88
CA ALA A 107 -0.22 7.96 2.51
C ALA A 107 -0.49 8.46 1.08
N ALA A 108 -0.99 7.62 0.17
CA ALA A 108 -1.33 8.09 -1.17
C ALA A 108 -2.45 7.31 -1.84
N TRP A 109 -3.17 8.03 -2.72
CA TRP A 109 -4.08 7.46 -3.69
C TRP A 109 -3.31 7.15 -4.96
N CYS A 110 -3.27 5.88 -5.38
CA CYS A 110 -2.47 5.45 -6.52
C CYS A 110 -3.34 4.83 -7.61
N ARG A 111 -3.01 5.11 -8.87
CA ARG A 111 -3.62 4.47 -10.04
C ARG A 111 -2.67 3.45 -10.63
N LEU A 112 -3.24 2.28 -10.94
CA LEU A 112 -2.62 1.25 -11.77
C LEU A 112 -2.46 1.76 -13.22
N PRO A 113 -1.59 1.17 -14.06
CA PRO A 113 -1.48 1.53 -15.47
C PRO A 113 -2.80 1.40 -16.24
N SER A 114 -3.69 0.51 -15.80
CA SER A 114 -5.05 0.37 -16.35
C SER A 114 -5.97 1.57 -16.05
N GLY A 115 -5.53 2.52 -15.23
CA GLY A 115 -6.32 3.64 -14.73
C GLY A 115 -7.13 3.33 -13.47
N ALA A 116 -7.22 2.06 -13.07
CA ALA A 116 -7.93 1.65 -11.86
C ALA A 116 -7.28 2.22 -10.59
N ASP A 117 -8.10 2.67 -9.64
CA ASP A 117 -7.65 3.11 -8.32
C ASP A 117 -7.24 1.90 -7.47
N LEU A 118 -6.05 1.96 -6.85
CA LEU A 118 -5.47 0.86 -6.09
C LEU A 118 -6.26 0.55 -4.80
N SER A 119 -6.77 1.57 -4.11
CA SER A 119 -7.60 1.36 -2.91
C SER A 119 -8.88 0.61 -3.29
N CYS A 120 -9.52 0.99 -4.40
CA CYS A 120 -10.66 0.25 -4.92
C CYS A 120 -10.30 -1.16 -5.40
N ALA A 121 -9.16 -1.33 -6.07
CA ALA A 121 -8.71 -2.65 -6.50
C ALA A 121 -8.53 -3.58 -5.30
N MET A 122 -7.92 -3.08 -4.22
CA MET A 122 -7.77 -3.83 -2.97
C MET A 122 -9.12 -4.14 -2.31
N ILE A 123 -10.04 -3.18 -2.21
CA ILE A 123 -11.40 -3.42 -1.67
C ILE A 123 -12.11 -4.51 -2.48
N LYS A 124 -12.00 -4.50 -3.82
CA LYS A 124 -12.62 -5.51 -4.70
C LYS A 124 -12.09 -6.93 -4.47
N THR A 125 -10.93 -7.10 -3.84
CA THR A 125 -10.43 -8.43 -3.45
C THR A 125 -11.18 -9.03 -2.26
N GLY A 126 -11.89 -8.21 -1.47
CA GLY A 126 -12.55 -8.61 -0.23
C GLY A 126 -11.62 -8.74 0.99
N ASN A 127 -10.32 -8.47 0.84
CA ASN A 127 -9.33 -8.69 1.92
C ASN A 127 -9.02 -7.45 2.77
N VAL A 128 -9.53 -6.28 2.39
CA VAL A 128 -9.38 -5.03 3.13
C VAL A 128 -10.71 -4.31 3.23
N LEU A 129 -10.84 -3.41 4.19
CA LEU A 129 -12.03 -2.59 4.36
C LEU A 129 -11.76 -1.13 4.05
N ARG A 130 -12.81 -0.44 3.61
CA ARG A 130 -12.84 1.02 3.54
C ARG A 130 -12.69 1.59 4.95
N TRP A 131 -11.75 2.51 5.12
CA TRP A 131 -11.59 3.25 6.37
C TRP A 131 -12.20 4.64 6.25
N ASP A 132 -13.46 4.75 6.64
CA ASP A 132 -14.28 5.95 6.47
C ASP A 132 -13.63 7.23 6.99
N ARG A 133 -12.90 7.14 8.12
CA ARG A 133 -12.15 8.26 8.71
C ARG A 133 -11.19 8.94 7.72
N TYR A 134 -10.58 8.17 6.81
CA TYR A 134 -9.58 8.65 5.86
C TYR A 134 -10.04 8.54 4.39
N TRP A 135 -11.27 8.09 4.13
CA TRP A 135 -11.76 7.90 2.78
C TRP A 135 -11.99 9.23 2.07
N LYS A 136 -11.24 9.46 0.98
CA LYS A 136 -11.40 10.57 0.04
C LYS A 136 -11.45 10.08 -1.42
N GLY A 137 -11.47 8.76 -1.59
CA GLY A 137 -11.45 8.08 -2.88
C GLY A 137 -12.82 8.00 -3.53
N PRO A 138 -12.89 7.44 -4.74
CA PRO A 138 -14.16 7.26 -5.46
C PRO A 138 -15.07 6.25 -4.75
N ALA A 139 -16.28 6.00 -5.26
CA ALA A 139 -17.21 5.04 -4.64
C ALA A 139 -16.83 3.56 -4.85
N CYS A 140 -15.73 3.25 -5.55
CA CYS A 140 -15.31 1.89 -5.91
C CYS A 140 -16.39 1.01 -6.54
N ARG A 141 -17.16 1.59 -7.47
CA ARG A 141 -18.13 0.85 -8.30
C ARG A 141 -17.43 -0.05 -9.32
#